data_AF-A0A8J7QS06-F1
#
_entry.id   AF-A0A8J7QS06-F1
#
_cell.length_a   1.000
_cell.length_b   1.000
_cell.length_c   1.000
_cell.angle_alpha   90.00
_cell.angle_beta   90.00
_cell.angle_gamma   90.00
#
_symmetry.space_group_name_H-M   'P 1'
#
loop_
_entity.id
_entity.type
_entity.pdbx_description
1 polymer ?
#
loop_
_entity_poly.entity_id
_entity_poly.type
_entity_poly.pdbx_seq_one_letter_code
_entity_poly.pdbx_strand_id
1 'polypeptide(L)'
;MRRTCRCLLILVLGMLFCAWNVQAAPQRVLVLPFAVNASSASSQLARDVPALVRQDLERHGLKAVPTSYAAAGSLSPSAARSRAAGARTQYAVWGSLNQIGEGFSLDMQMVDASTGSSRAFHQEGENLLELNPAVSALVGQAVAAMPAAGAAGTAGAEPVRAAVKGGIADIQVKGLKVLDADRVLMRVSTHKGDPVNHDTIDEDVRNIWDLGYFSDVNADVVPGAGGPVLVFNVVEKPRIESVRVEGSDAVRLSDINEAMTTHTGSVLNEKVLADDLQKVTDLYHKKGFYLAEVTYDVQSRSDGAAA
;
A
#
# COMPACT_ATOMS: atom_id res chain seq x y z
N MET A 1 38.96 -64.22 -20.90
CA MET A 1 38.74 -62.76 -20.79
C MET A 1 37.25 -62.42 -20.60
N ARG A 2 36.60 -62.87 -19.51
CA ARG A 2 35.14 -62.72 -19.27
C ARG A 2 34.78 -62.04 -17.94
N ARG A 3 35.73 -61.36 -17.28
CA ARG A 3 35.54 -60.77 -15.93
C ARG A 3 35.43 -59.24 -15.90
N THR A 4 35.67 -58.55 -17.01
CA THR A 4 35.64 -57.08 -17.07
C THR A 4 34.27 -56.48 -17.38
N CYS A 5 33.31 -57.26 -17.88
CA CYS A 5 31.99 -56.73 -18.28
C CYS A 5 30.96 -56.62 -17.15
N ARG A 6 31.25 -57.19 -15.97
CA ARG A 6 30.33 -57.24 -14.82
C ARG A 6 30.49 -56.08 -13.83
N CYS A 7 31.63 -55.38 -13.83
CA CYS A 7 31.84 -54.18 -13.01
C CYS A 7 31.25 -52.91 -13.66
N LEU A 8 31.21 -52.83 -14.99
CA LEU A 8 30.67 -51.64 -15.66
C LEU A 8 29.14 -51.54 -15.53
N LEU A 9 28.44 -52.68 -15.39
CA LEU A 9 26.98 -52.71 -15.28
C LEU A 9 26.46 -52.34 -13.89
N ILE A 10 27.29 -52.49 -12.85
CA ILE A 10 26.94 -52.12 -11.46
C ILE A 10 27.21 -50.62 -11.21
N LEU A 11 28.15 -50.02 -11.94
CA LEU A 11 28.45 -48.59 -11.84
C LEU A 11 27.42 -47.70 -12.55
N VAL A 12 26.73 -48.23 -13.58
CA VAL A 12 25.61 -47.54 -14.24
C VAL A 12 24.30 -47.69 -13.46
N LEU A 13 24.09 -48.80 -12.75
CA LEU A 13 22.92 -48.99 -11.88
C LEU A 13 23.00 -48.18 -10.57
N GLY A 14 24.21 -47.82 -10.13
CA GLY A 14 24.43 -46.93 -8.97
C GLY A 14 24.28 -45.43 -9.26
N MET A 15 24.45 -44.99 -10.52
CA MET A 15 24.22 -43.58 -10.91
C MET A 15 22.75 -43.26 -11.24
N LEU A 16 21.90 -44.29 -11.39
CA LEU A 16 20.45 -44.10 -11.60
C LEU A 16 19.64 -43.92 -10.30
N PHE A 17 20.29 -44.04 -9.13
CA PHE A 17 19.63 -43.89 -7.82
C PHE A 17 19.87 -42.54 -7.14
N CYS A 18 20.61 -41.62 -7.77
CA CYS A 18 20.78 -40.24 -7.32
C CYS A 18 19.84 -39.26 -8.02
N ALA A 19 18.66 -39.70 -8.48
CA ALA A 19 17.50 -38.82 -8.51
C ALA A 19 17.01 -38.64 -7.07
N TRP A 20 17.86 -38.02 -6.25
CA TRP A 20 17.46 -37.50 -4.96
C TRP A 20 16.27 -36.59 -5.25
N ASN A 21 15.13 -36.87 -4.63
CA ASN A 21 14.00 -35.97 -4.61
C ASN A 21 14.51 -34.60 -4.17
N VAL A 22 14.72 -33.71 -5.14
CA VAL A 22 14.81 -32.28 -4.88
C VAL A 22 13.38 -31.88 -4.54
N GLN A 23 12.97 -32.20 -3.30
CA GLN A 23 11.74 -31.68 -2.74
C GLN A 23 11.99 -30.17 -2.63
N ALA A 24 11.45 -29.41 -3.57
CA ALA A 24 11.51 -27.96 -3.54
C ALA A 24 11.07 -27.50 -2.14
N ALA A 25 11.87 -26.62 -1.52
CA ALA A 25 11.54 -26.11 -0.19
C ALA A 25 10.11 -25.53 -0.22
N PRO A 26 9.25 -25.88 0.75
CA PRO A 26 7.86 -25.45 0.72
C PRO A 26 7.80 -23.93 0.71
N GLN A 27 7.16 -23.37 -0.32
CA GLN A 27 7.00 -21.92 -0.46
C GLN A 27 6.25 -21.40 0.77
N ARG A 28 6.81 -20.35 1.41
CA ARG A 28 6.26 -19.77 2.63
C ARG A 28 5.42 -18.56 2.26
N VAL A 29 4.18 -18.52 2.75
CA VAL A 29 3.23 -17.44 2.48
C VAL A 29 2.84 -16.79 3.81
N LEU A 30 3.00 -15.48 3.93
CA LEU A 30 2.52 -14.73 5.07
C LEU A 30 1.03 -14.44 4.87
N VAL A 31 0.19 -14.85 5.82
CA VAL A 31 -1.24 -14.50 5.81
C VAL A 31 -1.44 -13.34 6.78
N LEU A 32 -1.80 -12.19 6.23
CA LEU A 32 -2.08 -10.97 6.96
C LEU A 32 -3.57 -10.91 7.37
N PRO A 33 -3.93 -10.09 8.36
CA PRO A 33 -5.32 -9.90 8.74
C PRO A 33 -6.18 -9.38 7.58
N PHE A 34 -7.38 -9.93 7.44
CA PHE A 34 -8.37 -9.46 6.48
C PHE A 34 -9.21 -8.36 7.12
N ALA A 35 -9.46 -7.28 6.37
CA ALA A 35 -10.45 -6.29 6.78
C ALA A 35 -11.85 -6.91 6.61
N VAL A 36 -12.72 -6.78 7.62
CA VAL A 36 -14.07 -7.36 7.57
C VAL A 36 -15.10 -6.28 7.83
N ASN A 37 -15.90 -5.99 6.82
CA ASN A 37 -17.04 -5.07 6.90
C ASN A 37 -18.33 -5.89 6.88
N ALA A 38 -18.80 -6.30 8.06
CA ALA A 38 -19.99 -7.13 8.21
C ALA A 38 -20.92 -6.54 9.28
N SER A 39 -22.23 -6.60 9.02
CA SER A 39 -23.27 -6.07 9.93
C SER A 39 -23.43 -6.93 11.19
N SER A 40 -23.20 -8.24 11.07
CA SER A 40 -23.23 -9.21 12.15
C SER A 40 -22.02 -10.15 12.04
N ALA A 41 -21.51 -10.66 13.17
CA ALA A 41 -20.38 -11.60 13.22
C ALA A 41 -19.02 -11.11 12.69
N SER A 42 -18.79 -9.79 12.55
CA SER A 42 -17.52 -9.21 12.06
C SER A 42 -16.27 -9.74 12.80
N SER A 43 -16.35 -9.89 14.12
CA SER A 43 -15.24 -10.39 14.94
C SER A 43 -14.95 -11.88 14.75
N GLN A 44 -15.95 -12.68 14.40
CA GLN A 44 -15.77 -14.10 14.09
C GLN A 44 -15.16 -14.23 12.70
N LEU A 45 -15.75 -13.57 11.70
CA LEU A 45 -15.24 -13.55 10.33
C LEU A 45 -13.80 -13.02 10.22
N ALA A 46 -13.43 -12.00 11.00
CA ALA A 46 -12.06 -11.50 11.04
C ALA A 46 -11.03 -12.54 11.53
N ARG A 47 -11.46 -13.55 12.30
CA ARG A 47 -10.61 -14.69 12.71
C ARG A 47 -10.72 -15.86 11.74
N ASP A 48 -11.93 -16.13 11.25
CA ASP A 48 -12.23 -17.31 10.45
C ASP A 48 -11.66 -17.18 9.03
N VAL A 49 -11.78 -16.01 8.39
CA VAL A 49 -11.30 -15.81 7.01
C VAL A 49 -9.78 -16.04 6.89
N PRO A 50 -8.91 -15.41 7.70
CA PRO A 50 -7.48 -15.71 7.65
C PRO A 50 -7.16 -17.18 7.98
N ALA A 51 -7.93 -17.81 8.88
CA ALA A 51 -7.74 -19.22 9.24
C ALA A 51 -8.09 -20.17 8.08
N LEU A 52 -9.18 -19.90 7.35
CA LEU A 52 -9.58 -20.64 6.15
C LEU A 52 -8.54 -20.52 5.04
N VAL A 53 -8.08 -19.29 4.76
CA VAL A 53 -7.02 -19.03 3.78
C VAL A 53 -5.75 -19.82 4.13
N ARG A 54 -5.34 -19.80 5.40
CA ARG A 54 -4.17 -20.52 5.89
C ARG A 54 -4.33 -22.04 5.69
N GLN A 55 -5.50 -22.58 6.04
CA GLN A 55 -5.81 -24.00 5.88
C GLN A 55 -5.77 -24.42 4.41
N ASP A 56 -6.34 -23.64 3.49
CA ASP A 56 -6.32 -23.96 2.06
C ASP A 56 -4.93 -23.84 1.45
N LEU A 57 -4.13 -22.82 1.83
CA LEU A 57 -2.73 -22.72 1.42
C LEU A 57 -1.93 -23.97 1.85
N GLU A 58 -2.16 -24.46 3.07
CA GLU A 58 -1.52 -25.67 3.59
C GLU A 58 -1.96 -26.93 2.85
N ARG A 59 -3.24 -27.03 2.44
CA ARG A 59 -3.74 -28.12 1.57
C ARG A 59 -3.05 -28.11 0.20
N HIS A 60 -2.69 -26.93 -0.31
CA HIS A 60 -1.91 -26.75 -1.55
C HIS A 60 -0.40 -26.96 -1.36
N GLY A 61 0.06 -27.41 -0.18
CA GLY A 61 1.46 -27.72 0.08
C GLY A 61 2.34 -26.50 0.41
N LEU A 62 1.73 -25.34 0.65
CA LEU A 62 2.42 -24.11 1.04
C LEU A 62 2.52 -24.01 2.56
N LYS A 63 3.61 -23.43 3.06
CA LYS A 63 3.78 -23.19 4.51
C LYS A 63 3.25 -21.80 4.86
N ALA A 64 2.04 -21.75 5.38
CA ALA A 64 1.40 -20.49 5.73
C ALA A 64 1.83 -20.00 7.12
N VAL A 65 2.32 -18.77 7.20
CA VAL A 65 2.84 -18.14 8.42
C VAL A 65 1.81 -17.09 8.89
N PRO A 66 1.32 -17.15 10.13
CA PRO A 66 0.43 -16.11 10.64
C PRO A 66 1.22 -14.84 10.99
N THR A 67 0.65 -13.66 10.76
CA THR A 67 1.14 -12.43 11.38
C THR A 67 0.71 -12.38 12.85
N SER A 68 1.68 -12.27 13.76
CA SER A 68 1.40 -11.93 15.15
C SER A 68 0.94 -10.48 15.20
N TYR A 69 -0.37 -10.27 15.42
CA TYR A 69 -0.99 -9.02 15.86
C TYR A 69 -0.48 -7.75 15.15
N ALA A 70 -0.94 -7.52 13.92
CA ALA A 70 -0.98 -6.18 13.35
C ALA A 70 -2.44 -5.79 13.12
N ALA A 71 -2.78 -4.51 13.29
CA ALA A 71 -4.13 -4.01 13.09
C ALA A 71 -4.64 -4.36 11.67
N ALA A 72 -5.85 -4.90 11.59
CA ALA A 72 -6.58 -5.06 10.34
C ALA A 72 -6.94 -3.65 9.83
N GLY A 73 -6.33 -3.26 8.72
CA GLY A 73 -6.54 -2.00 8.03
C GLY A 73 -6.13 -2.17 6.58
N SER A 74 -6.46 -1.21 5.71
CA SER A 74 -6.01 -1.21 4.32
C SER A 74 -4.48 -1.32 4.30
N LEU A 75 -3.97 -2.47 3.86
CA LEU A 75 -2.54 -2.73 3.77
C LEU A 75 -2.11 -2.45 2.34
N SER A 76 -1.19 -1.49 2.15
CA SER A 76 -0.59 -1.26 0.84
C SER A 76 0.26 -2.48 0.42
N PRO A 77 0.38 -2.77 -0.89
CA PRO A 77 1.25 -3.85 -1.38
C PRO A 77 2.69 -3.72 -0.90
N SER A 78 3.21 -2.49 -0.81
CA SER A 78 4.55 -2.20 -0.29
C SER A 78 4.69 -2.52 1.21
N ALA A 79 3.69 -2.21 2.03
CA ALA A 79 3.67 -2.58 3.44
C ALA A 79 3.55 -4.10 3.63
N ALA A 80 2.70 -4.76 2.83
CA ALA A 80 2.56 -6.22 2.82
C ALA A 80 3.87 -6.91 2.40
N ARG A 81 4.57 -6.36 1.40
CA ARG A 81 5.88 -6.83 0.95
C ARG A 81 6.94 -6.69 2.03
N SER A 82 7.02 -5.54 2.69
CA SER A 82 7.96 -5.30 3.80
C SER A 82 7.71 -6.30 4.95
N ARG A 83 6.44 -6.58 5.26
CA ARG A 83 6.07 -7.59 6.26
C ARG A 83 6.43 -9.01 5.83
N ALA A 84 6.23 -9.38 4.57
CA ALA A 84 6.68 -10.67 4.03
C ALA A 84 8.19 -10.84 4.13
N ALA A 85 8.96 -9.80 3.75
CA ALA A 85 10.42 -9.80 3.87
C ALA A 85 10.86 -9.98 5.33
N GLY A 86 10.25 -9.24 6.27
CA GLY A 86 10.52 -9.38 7.70
C GLY A 86 10.18 -10.75 8.27
N ALA A 87 9.08 -11.36 7.81
CA ALA A 87 8.66 -12.72 8.20
C ALA A 87 9.44 -13.85 7.48
N ARG A 88 10.37 -13.49 6.58
CA ARG A 88 11.11 -14.43 5.71
C ARG A 88 10.19 -15.34 4.91
N THR A 89 9.13 -14.76 4.34
CA THR A 89 8.19 -15.42 3.43
C THR A 89 8.41 -14.92 2.00
N GLN A 90 8.06 -15.77 1.02
CA GLN A 90 8.19 -15.44 -0.40
C GLN A 90 6.98 -14.64 -0.89
N TYR A 91 5.82 -14.87 -0.29
CA TYR A 91 4.60 -14.15 -0.62
C TYR A 91 3.96 -13.58 0.65
N ALA A 92 3.16 -12.53 0.49
CA ALA A 92 2.15 -12.11 1.47
C ALA A 92 0.78 -12.09 0.80
N VAL A 93 -0.24 -12.49 1.56
CA VAL A 93 -1.64 -12.50 1.17
C VAL A 93 -2.45 -11.71 2.20
N TRP A 94 -3.30 -10.80 1.73
CA TRP A 94 -4.20 -9.99 2.54
C TRP A 94 -5.46 -9.66 1.74
N GLY A 95 -6.45 -9.02 2.36
CA GLY A 95 -7.67 -8.69 1.64
C GLY A 95 -8.77 -8.09 2.50
N SER A 96 -9.96 -8.01 1.92
CA SER A 96 -11.16 -7.53 2.58
C SER A 96 -12.36 -8.42 2.26
N LEU A 97 -13.21 -8.66 3.27
CA LEU A 97 -14.53 -9.26 3.12
C LEU A 97 -15.59 -8.21 3.43
N ASN A 98 -16.50 -7.98 2.49
CA ASN A 98 -17.64 -7.07 2.65
C ASN A 98 -18.93 -7.90 2.59
N GLN A 99 -19.74 -7.83 3.64
CA GLN A 99 -21.04 -8.50 3.67
C GLN A 99 -22.13 -7.53 3.22
N ILE A 100 -22.96 -7.95 2.25
CA ILE A 100 -24.06 -7.16 1.69
C ILE A 100 -25.33 -8.00 1.75
N GLY A 101 -26.22 -7.67 2.70
CA GLY A 101 -27.39 -8.49 2.97
C GLY A 101 -26.97 -9.88 3.48
N GLU A 102 -27.44 -10.92 2.81
CA GLU A 102 -27.05 -12.31 3.11
C GLU A 102 -25.75 -12.71 2.40
N GLY A 103 -25.43 -12.08 1.26
CA GLY A 103 -24.25 -12.36 0.45
C GLY A 103 -22.99 -11.62 0.89
N PHE A 104 -21.90 -11.90 0.20
CA PHE A 104 -20.60 -11.28 0.46
C PHE A 104 -19.76 -11.10 -0.81
N SER A 105 -18.86 -10.13 -0.77
CA SER A 105 -17.72 -10.03 -1.67
C SER A 105 -16.42 -10.19 -0.90
N LEU A 106 -15.46 -10.91 -1.48
CA LEU A 106 -14.15 -11.20 -0.94
C LEU A 106 -13.08 -10.82 -1.94
N ASP A 107 -12.28 -9.84 -1.56
CA ASP A 107 -11.12 -9.37 -2.31
C ASP A 107 -9.86 -9.86 -1.61
N MET A 108 -8.93 -10.43 -2.36
CA MET A 108 -7.62 -10.85 -1.87
C MET A 108 -6.53 -10.33 -2.78
N GLN A 109 -5.47 -9.82 -2.18
CA GLN A 109 -4.25 -9.45 -2.87
C GLN A 109 -3.11 -10.35 -2.42
N MET A 110 -2.21 -10.63 -3.34
CA MET A 110 -0.99 -11.37 -3.12
C MET A 110 0.18 -10.59 -3.70
N VAL A 111 1.24 -10.43 -2.92
CA VAL A 111 2.49 -9.81 -3.37
C VAL A 111 3.65 -10.79 -3.26
N ASP A 112 4.48 -10.82 -4.29
CA ASP A 112 5.78 -11.49 -4.25
C ASP A 112 6.79 -10.59 -3.52
N ALA A 113 7.42 -11.11 -2.46
CA ALA A 113 8.38 -10.38 -1.64
C ALA A 113 9.64 -9.98 -2.43
N SER A 114 10.04 -10.81 -3.40
CA SER A 114 11.25 -10.65 -4.18
C SER A 114 11.06 -9.70 -5.35
N THR A 115 10.00 -9.87 -6.15
CA THR A 115 9.76 -9.04 -7.34
C THR A 115 8.93 -7.80 -7.04
N GLY A 116 8.13 -7.82 -5.97
CA GLY A 116 7.13 -6.79 -5.69
C GLY A 116 5.85 -6.92 -6.52
N SER A 117 5.76 -7.93 -7.41
CA SER A 117 4.59 -8.12 -8.25
C SER A 117 3.37 -8.44 -7.39
N SER A 118 2.35 -7.56 -7.45
CA SER A 118 1.07 -7.75 -6.79
C SER A 118 0.02 -8.32 -7.75
N ARG A 119 -0.87 -9.18 -7.24
CA ARG A 119 -2.00 -9.76 -7.98
C ARG A 119 -3.24 -9.73 -7.09
N ALA A 120 -4.35 -9.26 -7.64
CA ALA A 120 -5.64 -9.27 -6.97
C ALA A 120 -6.52 -10.43 -7.48
N PHE A 121 -7.32 -10.96 -6.58
CA PHE A 121 -8.28 -12.04 -6.78
C PHE A 121 -9.59 -11.62 -6.13
N HIS A 122 -10.69 -12.00 -6.75
CA HIS A 122 -12.02 -11.60 -6.31
C HIS A 122 -12.97 -12.78 -6.39
N GLN A 123 -13.82 -12.93 -5.38
CA GLN A 123 -14.93 -13.87 -5.36
C GLN A 123 -16.14 -13.26 -4.66
N GLU A 124 -17.32 -13.69 -5.07
CA GLU A 124 -18.59 -13.34 -4.44
C GLU A 124 -19.35 -14.62 -4.08
N GLY A 125 -20.26 -14.51 -3.12
CA GLY A 125 -21.18 -15.59 -2.76
C GLY A 125 -22.55 -15.04 -2.39
N GLU A 126 -23.58 -15.83 -2.68
CA GLU A 126 -24.98 -15.44 -2.42
C GLU A 126 -25.31 -15.45 -0.93
N ASN A 127 -24.58 -16.25 -0.14
CA ASN A 127 -24.75 -16.36 1.30
C ASN A 127 -23.46 -16.78 2.01
N LEU A 128 -23.40 -16.64 3.34
CA LEU A 128 -22.20 -16.95 4.12
C LEU A 128 -21.80 -18.44 4.13
N LEU A 129 -22.69 -19.38 3.77
CA LEU A 129 -22.33 -20.79 3.65
C LEU A 129 -21.40 -21.04 2.46
N GLU A 130 -21.43 -20.15 1.46
CA GLU A 130 -20.54 -20.18 0.30
C GLU A 130 -19.15 -19.58 0.59
N LEU A 131 -18.90 -19.07 1.80
CA LEU A 131 -17.62 -18.48 2.16
C LEU A 131 -16.47 -19.48 2.02
N ASN A 132 -16.64 -20.70 2.50
CA ASN A 132 -15.61 -21.73 2.44
C ASN A 132 -15.23 -22.09 0.98
N PRO A 133 -16.18 -22.49 0.10
CA PRO A 133 -15.84 -22.76 -1.30
C PRO A 133 -15.32 -21.52 -2.04
N ALA A 134 -15.78 -20.31 -1.72
CA ALA A 134 -15.23 -19.08 -2.30
C ALA A 134 -13.77 -18.84 -1.89
N VAL A 135 -13.42 -19.00 -0.61
CA VAL A 135 -12.04 -18.91 -0.13
C VAL A 135 -11.17 -19.97 -0.81
N SER A 136 -11.62 -21.22 -0.91
CA SER A 136 -10.86 -22.28 -1.57
C SER A 136 -10.63 -21.98 -3.05
N ALA A 137 -11.64 -21.49 -3.78
CA ALA A 137 -11.49 -21.10 -5.19
C ALA A 137 -10.48 -19.96 -5.37
N LEU A 138 -10.57 -18.95 -4.50
CA LEU A 138 -9.72 -17.76 -4.51
C LEU A 138 -8.26 -18.11 -4.18
N VAL A 139 -8.03 -18.96 -3.17
CA VAL A 139 -6.70 -19.50 -2.86
C VAL A 139 -6.18 -20.33 -4.03
N GLY A 140 -7.02 -21.17 -4.64
CA GLY A 140 -6.64 -21.93 -5.84
C GLY A 140 -6.14 -21.04 -6.98
N GLN A 141 -6.81 -19.91 -7.24
CA GLN A 141 -6.36 -18.91 -8.21
C GLN A 141 -5.03 -18.26 -7.80
N ALA A 142 -4.87 -17.94 -6.52
CA ALA A 142 -3.64 -17.35 -5.99
C ALA A 142 -2.44 -18.31 -6.11
N VAL A 143 -2.62 -19.58 -5.78
CA VAL A 143 -1.59 -20.62 -5.92
C VAL A 143 -1.27 -20.88 -7.38
N ALA A 144 -2.27 -20.93 -8.28
CA ALA A 144 -2.05 -21.09 -9.71
C ALA A 144 -1.28 -19.90 -10.31
N ALA A 145 -1.37 -18.73 -9.69
CA ALA A 145 -0.61 -17.55 -10.04
C ALA A 145 0.84 -17.56 -9.51
N MET A 146 1.17 -18.35 -8.48
CA MET A 146 2.54 -18.44 -7.97
C MET A 146 3.42 -19.21 -8.96
N PRO A 147 4.61 -18.69 -9.35
CA PRO A 147 5.57 -19.49 -10.08
C PRO A 147 5.96 -20.71 -9.25
N ALA A 148 5.93 -21.90 -9.87
CA ALA A 148 6.35 -23.13 -9.22
C ALA A 148 7.80 -23.01 -8.73
N ALA A 149 8.05 -23.31 -7.45
CA ALA A 149 9.38 -23.33 -6.86
C ALA A 149 10.26 -24.36 -7.60
N GLY A 150 11.05 -23.90 -8.57
CA GLY A 150 11.95 -24.75 -9.34
C GLY A 150 12.25 -24.27 -10.77
N ALA A 151 11.49 -23.35 -11.34
CA ALA A 151 11.75 -22.82 -12.68
C ALA A 151 12.55 -21.51 -12.65
N ALA A 152 13.80 -21.58 -12.17
CA ALA A 152 14.77 -20.54 -12.47
C ALA A 152 15.29 -20.75 -13.89
N GLY A 153 14.81 -19.94 -14.83
CA GLY A 153 15.39 -19.78 -16.16
C GLY A 153 14.62 -20.45 -17.29
N THR A 154 13.67 -19.71 -17.86
CA THR A 154 13.70 -19.28 -19.27
C THR A 154 12.69 -18.15 -19.42
N ALA A 155 13.17 -16.99 -19.87
CA ALA A 155 12.32 -15.97 -20.45
C ALA A 155 11.50 -16.56 -21.60
N GLY A 156 10.20 -16.28 -21.64
CA GLY A 156 9.34 -16.58 -22.78
C GLY A 156 8.17 -17.51 -22.44
N ALA A 157 7.08 -16.90 -21.98
CA ALA A 157 5.67 -17.20 -22.29
C ALA A 157 4.81 -16.71 -21.12
N GLU A 158 4.51 -15.41 -21.11
CA GLU A 158 3.39 -14.90 -20.32
C GLU A 158 2.11 -15.59 -20.85
N PRO A 159 1.25 -16.18 -19.99
CA PRO A 159 -0.13 -16.32 -20.38
C PRO A 159 -0.64 -14.89 -20.56
N VAL A 160 -1.01 -14.57 -21.79
CA VAL A 160 -1.59 -13.29 -22.20
C VAL A 160 -2.77 -13.02 -21.28
N ARG A 161 -2.53 -12.26 -20.21
CA ARG A 161 -3.57 -11.40 -19.64
C ARG A 161 -4.02 -10.57 -20.83
N ALA A 162 -5.33 -10.50 -21.05
CA ALA A 162 -5.88 -9.43 -21.86
C ALA A 162 -5.35 -8.13 -21.25
N ALA A 163 -4.30 -7.59 -21.87
CA ALA A 163 -3.92 -6.22 -21.68
C ALA A 163 -5.20 -5.47 -21.98
N VAL A 164 -5.79 -4.86 -20.95
CA VAL A 164 -6.65 -3.72 -21.19
C VAL A 164 -5.74 -2.77 -21.96
N LYS A 165 -5.88 -2.77 -23.29
CA LYS A 165 -5.26 -1.78 -24.16
C LYS A 165 -5.89 -0.46 -23.72
N GLY A 166 -5.21 0.20 -22.79
CA GLY A 166 -5.71 1.39 -22.13
C GLY A 166 -4.79 1.66 -20.96
N GLY A 167 -3.76 2.48 -21.20
CA GLY A 167 -3.10 3.18 -20.10
C GLY A 167 -4.10 4.05 -19.35
N ILE A 168 -3.64 4.70 -18.28
CA ILE A 168 -4.43 5.58 -17.43
C ILE A 168 -5.17 6.59 -18.33
N ALA A 169 -6.49 6.49 -18.38
CA ALA A 169 -7.32 7.34 -19.24
C ALA A 169 -7.46 8.74 -18.64
N ASP A 170 -7.50 8.83 -17.32
CA ASP A 170 -7.63 10.08 -16.60
C ASP A 170 -7.00 9.99 -15.20
N ILE A 171 -6.62 11.15 -14.65
CA ILE A 171 -6.06 11.28 -13.30
C ILE A 171 -6.87 12.35 -12.57
N GLN A 172 -7.38 12.01 -11.40
CA GLN A 172 -8.25 12.86 -10.60
C GLN A 172 -7.72 12.97 -9.17
N VAL A 173 -7.94 14.12 -8.55
CA VAL A 173 -7.64 14.34 -7.13
C VAL A 173 -8.95 14.72 -6.44
N LYS A 174 -9.27 14.02 -5.34
CA LYS A 174 -10.49 14.21 -4.55
C LYS A 174 -10.14 14.51 -3.10
N GLY A 175 -11.00 15.30 -2.44
CA GLY A 175 -10.85 15.67 -1.03
C GLY A 175 -10.12 16.99 -0.78
N LEU A 176 -9.78 17.71 -1.84
CA LEU A 176 -9.31 19.10 -1.77
C LEU A 176 -10.46 20.06 -1.44
N LYS A 177 -10.16 21.04 -0.60
CA LYS A 177 -11.06 22.11 -0.15
C LYS A 177 -10.45 23.49 -0.40
N VAL A 178 -9.16 23.66 -0.14
CA VAL A 178 -8.46 24.95 -0.25
C VAL A 178 -7.38 24.91 -1.32
N LEU A 179 -6.62 23.81 -1.38
CA LEU A 179 -5.57 23.61 -2.39
C LEU A 179 -6.13 23.31 -3.77
N ASP A 180 -5.39 23.78 -4.78
CA ASP A 180 -5.66 23.47 -6.17
C ASP A 180 -5.15 22.07 -6.54
N ALA A 181 -5.91 21.34 -7.35
CA ALA A 181 -5.55 20.02 -7.83
C ALA A 181 -4.26 20.03 -8.64
N ASP A 182 -4.01 21.11 -9.39
CA ASP A 182 -2.79 21.24 -10.20
C ASP A 182 -1.52 21.20 -9.34
N ARG A 183 -1.56 21.73 -8.10
CA ARG A 183 -0.41 21.66 -7.18
C ARG A 183 -0.08 20.23 -6.77
N VAL A 184 -1.10 19.39 -6.65
CA VAL A 184 -0.93 17.96 -6.34
C VAL A 184 -0.42 17.24 -7.58
N LEU A 185 -1.05 17.47 -8.73
CA LEU A 185 -0.71 16.82 -10.00
C LEU A 185 0.71 17.15 -10.48
N MET A 186 1.24 18.34 -10.22
CA MET A 186 2.64 18.68 -10.53
C MET A 186 3.68 17.81 -9.79
N ARG A 187 3.27 17.14 -8.71
CA ARG A 187 4.16 16.28 -7.91
C ARG A 187 4.02 14.80 -8.27
N VAL A 188 3.05 14.46 -9.13
CA VAL A 188 2.75 13.11 -9.62
C VAL A 188 3.55 12.84 -10.89
N SER A 189 4.14 11.64 -10.95
CA SER A 189 4.96 11.16 -12.06
C SER A 189 4.14 10.37 -13.08
N THR A 190 3.01 9.79 -12.66
CA THR A 190 2.05 9.11 -13.55
C THR A 190 1.32 10.13 -14.43
N HIS A 191 1.26 9.85 -15.73
CA HIS A 191 0.55 10.66 -16.72
C HIS A 191 -0.55 9.89 -17.43
N LYS A 192 -1.47 10.63 -18.08
CA LYS A 192 -2.48 10.03 -18.94
C LYS A 192 -1.80 9.28 -20.10
N GLY A 193 -2.23 8.06 -20.33
CA GLY A 193 -1.67 7.14 -21.32
C GLY A 193 -0.61 6.18 -20.77
N ASP A 194 -0.07 6.44 -19.57
CA ASP A 194 0.90 5.54 -18.95
C ASP A 194 0.27 4.20 -18.59
N PRO A 195 1.00 3.08 -18.68
CA PRO A 195 0.52 1.81 -18.17
C PRO A 195 0.25 1.93 -16.66
N VAL A 196 -0.77 1.23 -16.17
CA VAL A 196 -1.04 1.17 -14.73
C VAL A 196 0.13 0.47 -14.04
N ASN A 197 0.98 1.25 -13.37
CA ASN A 197 2.14 0.78 -12.64
C ASN A 197 2.02 1.12 -11.15
N HIS A 198 1.83 0.09 -10.32
CA HIS A 198 1.65 0.26 -8.88
C HIS A 198 2.89 0.84 -8.18
N ASP A 199 4.11 0.55 -8.64
CA ASP A 199 5.32 1.09 -8.00
C ASP A 199 5.41 2.62 -8.19
N THR A 200 5.05 3.11 -9.38
CA THR A 200 4.98 4.54 -9.70
C THR A 200 3.85 5.21 -8.94
N ILE A 201 2.68 4.58 -8.84
CA ILE A 201 1.55 5.11 -8.05
C ILE A 201 1.91 5.21 -6.56
N ASP A 202 2.58 4.20 -5.98
CA ASP A 202 3.05 4.23 -4.59
C ASP A 202 4.11 5.33 -4.37
N GLU A 203 4.94 5.62 -5.36
CA GLU A 203 5.87 6.75 -5.33
C GLU A 203 5.14 8.09 -5.41
N ASP A 204 4.11 8.18 -6.24
CA ASP A 204 3.28 9.38 -6.37
C ASP A 204 2.49 9.68 -5.09
N VAL A 205 1.96 8.65 -4.42
CA VAL A 205 1.33 8.80 -3.09
C VAL A 205 2.32 9.37 -2.07
N ARG A 206 3.55 8.84 -2.03
CA ARG A 206 4.62 9.37 -1.14
C ARG A 206 4.99 10.81 -1.48
N ASN A 207 5.13 11.09 -2.77
CA ASN A 207 5.43 12.42 -3.30
C ASN A 207 4.34 13.45 -2.91
N ILE A 208 3.07 13.07 -2.96
CA ILE A 208 1.95 13.91 -2.51
C ILE A 208 1.97 14.08 -0.99
N TRP A 209 2.18 13.00 -0.23
CA TRP A 209 2.30 13.06 1.24
C TRP A 209 3.41 14.02 1.67
N ASP A 210 4.56 13.98 0.99
CA ASP A 210 5.72 14.79 1.28
C ASP A 210 5.50 16.30 1.08
N LEU A 211 4.47 16.70 0.33
CA LEU A 211 4.03 18.10 0.27
C LEU A 211 3.67 18.64 1.66
N GLY A 212 3.25 17.79 2.60
CA GLY A 212 3.00 18.14 4.00
C GLY A 212 1.64 18.79 4.28
N TYR A 213 0.80 18.98 3.26
CA TYR A 213 -0.53 19.60 3.37
C TYR A 213 -1.67 18.61 3.66
N PHE A 214 -1.39 17.31 3.68
CA PHE A 214 -2.40 16.26 3.83
C PHE A 214 -2.14 15.46 5.11
N SER A 215 -3.21 15.03 5.77
CA SER A 215 -3.15 14.10 6.91
C SER A 215 -3.35 12.64 6.50
N ASP A 216 -3.90 12.41 5.30
CA ASP A 216 -4.08 11.10 4.68
C ASP A 216 -4.01 11.23 3.15
N VAL A 217 -3.41 10.23 2.48
CA VAL A 217 -3.28 10.16 1.02
C VAL A 217 -3.40 8.70 0.60
N ASN A 218 -4.38 8.40 -0.24
CA ASN A 218 -4.57 7.09 -0.87
C ASN A 218 -4.74 7.24 -2.39
N ALA A 219 -4.50 6.15 -3.13
CA ALA A 219 -4.72 6.10 -4.57
C ALA A 219 -5.52 4.86 -4.95
N ASP A 220 -6.55 5.07 -5.78
CA ASP A 220 -7.43 4.02 -6.27
C ASP A 220 -7.48 4.05 -7.81
N VAL A 221 -7.51 2.88 -8.44
CA VAL A 221 -7.70 2.76 -9.89
C VAL A 221 -9.10 2.24 -10.14
N VAL A 222 -9.96 3.07 -10.73
CA VAL A 222 -11.36 2.74 -10.99
C VAL A 222 -11.62 2.59 -12.49
N PRO A 223 -12.55 1.70 -12.92
CA PRO A 223 -12.95 1.64 -14.32
C PRO A 223 -13.64 2.94 -14.78
N GLY A 224 -13.26 3.49 -15.92
CA GLY A 224 -13.89 4.65 -16.55
C GLY A 224 -14.30 4.38 -18.00
N ALA A 225 -15.17 5.24 -18.54
CA ALA A 225 -15.72 5.09 -19.90
C ALA A 225 -14.65 5.05 -21.02
N GLY A 226 -13.48 5.67 -20.78
CA GLY A 226 -12.34 5.69 -21.70
C GLY A 226 -11.16 4.81 -21.30
N GLY A 227 -11.28 4.00 -20.23
CA GLY A 227 -10.18 3.22 -19.65
C GLY A 227 -10.02 3.45 -18.14
N PRO A 228 -9.00 2.86 -17.51
CA PRO A 228 -8.75 2.99 -16.07
C PRO A 228 -8.51 4.46 -15.66
N VAL A 229 -9.10 4.91 -14.57
CA VAL A 229 -8.92 6.26 -14.01
C VAL A 229 -8.19 6.15 -12.67
N LEU A 230 -7.09 6.88 -12.52
CA LEU A 230 -6.35 6.98 -11.26
C LEU A 230 -6.95 8.10 -10.42
N VAL A 231 -7.39 7.78 -9.21
CA VAL A 231 -8.01 8.72 -8.29
C VAL A 231 -7.17 8.80 -7.02
N PHE A 232 -6.57 9.96 -6.79
CA PHE A 232 -5.93 10.28 -5.52
C PHE A 232 -6.96 10.82 -4.55
N ASN A 233 -7.20 10.10 -3.46
CA ASN A 233 -8.06 10.51 -2.37
C ASN A 233 -7.19 11.10 -1.25
N VAL A 234 -7.37 12.39 -0.96
CA VAL A 234 -6.58 13.10 0.05
C VAL A 234 -7.45 13.67 1.15
N VAL A 235 -6.92 13.72 2.37
CA VAL A 235 -7.53 14.47 3.48
C VAL A 235 -6.65 15.69 3.74
N GLU A 236 -7.12 16.84 3.28
CA GLU A 236 -6.43 18.12 3.47
C GLU A 236 -6.42 18.55 4.95
N LYS A 237 -5.26 19.03 5.40
CA LYS A 237 -5.09 19.57 6.75
C LYS A 237 -5.98 20.81 6.99
N PRO A 238 -6.21 21.19 8.25
CA PRO A 238 -7.03 22.35 8.57
C PRO A 238 -6.52 23.64 7.89
N ARG A 239 -7.48 24.44 7.43
CA ARG A 239 -7.23 25.80 6.97
C ARG A 239 -6.92 26.70 8.17
N ILE A 240 -5.91 27.55 8.04
CA ILE A 240 -5.55 28.54 9.05
C ILE A 240 -6.57 29.68 9.00
N GLU A 241 -7.28 29.90 10.10
CA GLU A 241 -8.29 30.97 10.16
C GLU A 241 -7.71 32.33 10.54
N SER A 242 -6.68 32.36 11.37
CA SER A 242 -6.02 33.59 11.79
C SER A 242 -4.59 33.31 12.20
N VAL A 243 -3.68 34.20 11.82
CA VAL A 243 -2.30 34.24 12.32
C VAL A 243 -2.17 35.46 13.24
N ARG A 244 -1.66 35.26 14.45
CA ARG A 244 -1.37 36.32 15.41
C ARG A 244 0.10 36.26 15.78
N VAL A 245 0.76 37.41 15.75
CA VAL A 245 2.15 37.56 16.18
C VAL A 245 2.16 38.41 17.45
N GLU A 246 2.76 37.88 18.51
CA GLU A 246 2.92 38.55 19.81
C GLU A 246 4.41 38.76 20.09
N GLY A 247 4.77 39.79 20.86
CA GLY A 247 6.18 40.09 21.19
C GLY A 247 7.01 40.73 20.07
N SER A 248 6.40 41.44 19.12
CA SER A 248 7.07 42.05 17.96
C SER A 248 7.63 43.48 18.22
N ASP A 249 8.27 43.72 19.36
CA ASP A 249 8.70 45.09 19.74
C ASP A 249 9.86 45.64 18.88
N ALA A 250 10.76 44.76 18.42
CA ALA A 250 11.99 45.15 17.72
C ALA A 250 11.90 45.11 16.18
N VAL A 251 10.91 44.41 15.63
CA VAL A 251 10.68 44.24 14.18
C VAL A 251 9.22 44.53 13.90
N ARG A 252 8.93 45.37 12.88
CA ARG A 252 7.55 45.73 12.57
C ARG A 252 6.78 44.50 12.14
N LEU A 253 5.54 44.40 12.61
CA LEU A 253 4.63 43.31 12.27
C LEU A 253 4.46 43.11 10.76
N SER A 254 4.45 44.20 9.97
CA SER A 254 4.40 44.14 8.51
C SER A 254 5.59 43.39 7.91
N ASP A 255 6.80 43.67 8.42
CA ASP A 255 8.04 43.05 7.93
C ASP A 255 8.07 41.55 8.28
N ILE A 256 7.52 41.18 9.44
CA ILE A 256 7.36 39.76 9.86
C ILE A 256 6.37 39.05 8.95
N ASN A 257 5.17 39.61 8.78
CA ASN A 257 4.12 39.01 7.95
C ASN A 257 4.55 38.88 6.47
N GLU A 258 5.36 39.81 5.96
CA GLU A 258 5.88 39.76 4.59
C GLU A 258 6.96 38.67 4.40
N ALA A 259 7.73 38.36 5.46
CA ALA A 259 8.70 37.27 5.42
C ALA A 259 8.07 35.88 5.60
N MET A 260 6.93 35.80 6.29
CA MET A 260 6.20 34.55 6.49
C MET A 260 5.45 34.13 5.22
N THR A 261 5.52 32.84 4.89
CA THR A 261 4.68 32.22 3.85
C THR A 261 3.34 31.77 4.41
N THR A 262 3.29 31.45 5.70
CA THR A 262 2.09 31.11 6.45
C THR A 262 1.23 32.36 6.64
N HIS A 263 0.02 32.32 6.10
CA HIS A 263 -0.93 33.42 6.21
C HIS A 263 -2.36 32.92 6.43
N THR A 264 -3.25 33.83 6.86
CA THR A 264 -4.68 33.53 6.98
C THR A 264 -5.22 32.96 5.67
N GLY A 265 -5.96 31.86 5.79
CA GLY A 265 -6.59 31.16 4.68
C GLY A 265 -5.72 30.14 3.97
N SER A 266 -4.41 30.07 4.28
CA SER A 266 -3.55 28.97 3.82
C SER A 266 -3.81 27.67 4.59
N VAL A 267 -3.34 26.54 4.06
CA VAL A 267 -3.43 25.24 4.71
C VAL A 267 -2.27 25.07 5.66
N LEU A 268 -2.53 24.52 6.85
CA LEU A 268 -1.50 24.24 7.83
C LEU A 268 -0.44 23.29 7.26
N ASN A 269 0.81 23.74 7.29
CA ASN A 269 1.97 22.93 6.91
C ASN A 269 3.13 23.24 7.86
N GLU A 270 3.50 22.27 8.67
CA GLU A 270 4.48 22.41 9.74
C GLU A 270 5.90 22.63 9.17
N LYS A 271 6.18 22.15 7.95
CA LYS A 271 7.46 22.42 7.27
C LYS A 271 7.56 23.90 6.90
N VAL A 272 6.49 24.46 6.35
CA VAL A 272 6.43 25.89 6.01
C VAL A 272 6.50 26.76 7.27
N LEU A 273 5.82 26.35 8.35
CA LEU A 273 5.92 27.01 9.66
C LEU A 273 7.36 27.01 10.19
N ALA A 274 8.06 25.88 10.12
CA ALA A 274 9.46 25.80 10.55
C ALA A 274 10.36 26.74 9.74
N ASP A 275 10.18 26.77 8.41
CA ASP A 275 10.91 27.70 7.53
C ASP A 275 10.58 29.16 7.85
N ASP A 276 9.33 29.48 8.15
CA ASP A 276 8.90 30.83 8.51
C ASP A 276 9.51 31.28 9.84
N LEU A 277 9.55 30.41 10.85
CA LEU A 277 10.22 30.70 12.12
C LEU A 277 11.70 31.01 11.91
N GLN A 278 12.38 30.28 11.02
CA GLN A 278 13.76 30.57 10.67
C GLN A 278 13.90 31.93 9.98
N LYS A 279 13.03 32.25 9.00
CA LYS A 279 13.05 33.57 8.32
C LYS A 279 12.83 34.72 9.30
N VAL A 280 11.89 34.57 10.24
CA VAL A 280 11.64 35.57 11.29
C VAL A 280 12.85 35.69 12.21
N THR A 281 13.43 34.57 12.66
CA THR A 281 14.66 34.58 13.46
C THR A 281 15.80 35.33 12.74
N ASP A 282 15.98 35.06 11.45
CA ASP A 282 16.99 35.73 10.63
C ASP A 282 16.71 37.24 10.46
N LEU A 283 15.45 37.67 10.42
CA LEU A 283 15.08 39.09 10.44
C LEU A 283 15.54 39.77 11.73
N TYR A 284 15.36 39.11 12.88
CA TYR A 284 15.82 39.64 14.17
C TYR A 284 17.36 39.68 14.23
N HIS A 285 18.04 38.64 13.75
CA HIS A 285 19.49 38.59 13.66
C HIS A 285 20.06 39.74 12.81
N LYS A 286 19.45 40.02 11.66
CA LYS A 286 19.85 41.15 10.77
C LYS A 286 19.76 42.51 11.46
N LYS A 287 18.90 42.65 12.47
CA LYS A 287 18.79 43.87 13.29
C LYS A 287 19.64 43.85 14.56
N GLY A 288 20.45 42.79 14.76
CA GLY A 288 21.38 42.66 15.89
C GLY A 288 20.82 41.92 17.11
N PHE A 289 19.59 41.37 17.03
CA PHE A 289 18.94 40.68 18.14
C PHE A 289 19.22 39.16 18.10
N TYR A 290 20.45 38.75 18.37
CA TYR A 290 20.87 37.34 18.32
C TYR A 290 20.31 36.43 19.42
N LEU A 291 19.77 37.03 20.50
CA LEU A 291 19.14 36.30 21.60
C LEU A 291 17.62 36.23 21.45
N ALA A 292 17.07 36.68 20.30
CA ALA A 292 15.65 36.57 20.04
C ALA A 292 15.27 35.10 19.83
N GLU A 293 14.20 34.67 20.51
CA GLU A 293 13.64 33.34 20.35
C GLU A 293 12.26 33.46 19.72
N VAL A 294 12.03 32.71 18.64
CA VAL A 294 10.77 32.71 17.91
C VAL A 294 10.15 31.33 18.05
N THR A 295 8.97 31.27 18.67
CA THR A 295 8.21 30.04 18.86
C THR A 295 6.83 30.17 18.24
N TYR A 296 6.11 29.05 18.16
CA TYR A 296 4.74 29.02 17.66
C TYR A 296 3.87 28.15 18.56
N ASP A 297 2.58 28.42 18.53
CA ASP A 297 1.57 27.63 19.20
C ASP A 297 0.36 27.48 18.28
N VAL A 298 -0.12 26.25 18.10
CA VAL A 298 -1.26 25.93 17.23
C VAL A 298 -2.48 25.65 18.08
N GLN A 299 -3.39 26.62 18.11
CA GLN A 299 -4.66 26.49 18.81
C GLN A 299 -5.70 25.85 17.89
N SER A 300 -6.09 24.62 18.21
CA SER A 300 -7.23 23.97 17.56
C SER A 300 -8.52 24.64 18.02
N ARG A 301 -9.31 25.19 17.09
CA ARG A 301 -10.67 25.61 17.41
C ARG A 301 -11.56 24.36 17.49
N SER A 302 -11.80 23.86 18.70
CA SER A 302 -12.78 22.81 18.94
C SER A 302 -14.19 23.39 18.89
N ASP A 303 -14.70 23.72 17.71
CA ASP A 303 -16.09 24.13 17.55
C ASP A 303 -17.00 22.89 17.50
N GLY A 304 -17.20 22.31 18.68
CA GLY A 304 -18.38 21.51 18.96
C GLY A 304 -19.47 22.43 19.51
N ALA A 305 -20.31 23.00 18.64
CA ALA A 305 -21.75 23.25 18.83
C ALA A 305 -22.26 24.35 17.89
N ALA A 306 -23.47 24.13 17.39
CA ALA A 306 -24.28 25.06 16.62
C ALA A 306 -24.54 26.39 17.36
N ALA A 307 -24.56 27.47 16.58
CA ALA A 307 -25.50 28.58 16.71
C ALA A 307 -25.78 29.14 15.31
#